data_AF-A0A1J3IZN3-F1
#
_entry.id   AF-A0A1J3IZN3-F1
#
_cell.length_a   1.000
_cell.length_b   1.000
_cell.length_c   1.000
_cell.angle_alpha   90.00
_cell.angle_beta   90.00
_cell.angle_gamma   90.00
#
_symmetry.space_group_name_H-M   'P 1'
#
loop_
_entity.id
_entity.type
_entity.pdbx_description
1 polymer ?
#
loop_
_entity_poly.entity_id
_entity_poly.type
_entity_poly.pdbx_seq_one_letter_code
_entity_poly.pdbx_strand_id
1 'polypeptide(L)'
;TTGLDAAAAAGLMKLLQQLAASARILIVATIHQPSAQVFASFDNIMLLARGQTAYQGPAHRVAPYFASIGHPMPETATAAEYMLDLINDEFTSAEKVNSVVAQWQQQDRHANTQASHITRPIRGASIYQQIELLLKRQSMLVIRDPLLYIGRMIAYLFSNLFFCAVYEAA
;
A
#
# COMPACT_ATOMS: atom_id res chain seq x y z
N THR A 1 6.32 -2.05 2.46
CA THR A 1 7.55 -2.07 3.28
C THR A 1 8.56 -1.02 2.86
N THR A 2 8.23 -0.12 1.93
CA THR A 2 9.12 0.95 1.45
C THR A 2 9.57 1.83 2.62
N GLY A 3 10.87 1.85 2.91
CA GLY A 3 11.47 2.64 3.99
C GLY A 3 11.62 1.91 5.34
N LEU A 4 11.20 0.64 5.46
CA LEU A 4 11.50 -0.21 6.63
C LEU A 4 12.68 -1.14 6.33
N ASP A 5 13.50 -1.43 7.33
CA ASP A 5 14.44 -2.54 7.25
C ASP A 5 13.70 -3.89 7.23
N ALA A 6 14.41 -4.96 6.88
CA ALA A 6 13.82 -6.29 6.71
C ALA A 6 13.15 -6.81 8.00
N ALA A 7 13.71 -6.50 9.17
CA ALA A 7 13.20 -6.97 10.45
C ALA A 7 11.90 -6.25 10.84
N ALA A 8 11.87 -4.93 10.71
CA ALA A 8 10.69 -4.12 10.97
C ALA A 8 9.56 -4.42 9.98
N ALA A 9 9.90 -4.67 8.71
CA ALA A 9 8.95 -5.15 7.71
C ALA A 9 8.30 -6.48 8.11
N ALA A 10 9.09 -7.46 8.56
CA ALA A 10 8.56 -8.74 9.03
C ALA A 10 7.69 -8.59 10.30
N GLY A 11 8.09 -7.71 11.22
CA GLY A 11 7.29 -7.37 12.40
C GLY A 11 5.93 -6.77 12.05
N LEU A 12 5.92 -5.82 11.09
CA LEU A 12 4.69 -5.23 10.58
C LEU A 12 3.76 -6.28 9.95
N MET A 13 4.31 -7.20 9.13
CA MET A 13 3.51 -8.27 8.53
C MET A 13 2.85 -9.18 9.58
N LYS A 14 3.58 -9.55 10.63
CA LYS A 14 3.01 -10.32 11.75
C LYS A 14 1.89 -9.56 12.45
N LEU A 15 2.08 -8.26 12.69
CA LEU A 15 1.03 -7.42 13.29
C LEU A 15 -0.23 -7.39 12.41
N LEU A 16 -0.07 -7.23 11.10
CA LEU A 16 -1.18 -7.23 10.16
C LEU A 16 -1.92 -8.58 10.16
N GLN A 17 -1.21 -9.70 10.18
CA GLN A 17 -1.83 -11.03 10.30
C GLN A 17 -2.65 -11.17 11.59
N GLN A 18 -2.08 -10.76 12.72
CA GLN A 18 -2.78 -10.80 14.01
C GLN A 18 -4.02 -9.90 14.01
N LEU A 19 -3.93 -8.72 13.40
CA LEU A 19 -5.05 -7.80 13.26
C LEU A 19 -6.15 -8.38 12.37
N ALA A 20 -5.78 -8.96 11.22
CA ALA A 20 -6.71 -9.61 10.31
C ALA A 20 -7.48 -10.74 11.02
N ALA A 21 -6.77 -11.59 11.76
CA ALA A 21 -7.36 -12.71 12.50
C ALA A 21 -8.24 -12.24 13.66
N SER A 22 -7.78 -11.29 14.48
CA SER A 22 -8.50 -10.83 15.68
C SER A 22 -9.72 -9.97 15.35
N ALA A 23 -9.59 -9.03 14.41
CA ALA A 23 -10.66 -8.13 14.02
C ALA A 23 -11.59 -8.70 12.94
N ARG A 24 -11.26 -9.89 12.40
CA ARG A 24 -11.97 -10.53 11.26
C ARG A 24 -12.11 -9.57 10.08
N ILE A 25 -11.00 -8.96 9.71
CA ILE A 25 -10.91 -8.00 8.58
C ILE A 25 -10.05 -8.58 7.45
N LEU A 26 -10.38 -8.21 6.22
CA LEU A 26 -9.55 -8.47 5.06
C LEU A 26 -8.52 -7.33 4.94
N ILE A 27 -7.24 -7.66 4.88
CA ILE A 27 -6.16 -6.71 4.62
C ILE A 27 -5.64 -6.96 3.21
N VAL A 28 -5.68 -5.92 2.38
CA VAL A 28 -5.10 -5.93 1.04
C VAL A 28 -3.94 -4.93 1.04
N ALA A 29 -2.77 -5.39 0.60
CA ALA A 29 -1.57 -4.57 0.54
C ALA A 29 -0.80 -4.87 -0.75
N THR A 30 -0.16 -3.84 -1.29
CA THR A 30 0.81 -3.98 -2.38
C THR A 30 2.22 -3.96 -1.79
N ILE A 31 3.05 -4.92 -2.18
CA ILE A 31 4.45 -4.98 -1.76
C ILE A 31 5.33 -5.01 -3.01
N HIS A 32 6.15 -3.96 -3.14
CA HIS A 32 7.20 -3.90 -4.15
C HIS A 32 8.38 -4.74 -3.66
N GLN A 33 8.55 -5.95 -4.23
CA GLN A 33 9.63 -6.89 -3.91
C GLN A 33 9.65 -7.36 -2.44
N PRO A 34 8.79 -8.33 -2.06
CA PRO A 34 8.82 -8.89 -0.72
C PRO A 34 10.08 -9.76 -0.51
N SER A 35 10.72 -9.65 0.65
CA SER A 35 11.71 -10.64 1.07
C SER A 35 11.05 -12.00 1.28
N ALA A 36 11.83 -13.09 1.28
CA ALA A 36 11.31 -14.44 1.53
C ALA A 36 10.47 -14.55 2.82
N GLN A 37 10.87 -13.84 3.88
CA GLN A 37 10.15 -13.84 5.15
C GLN A 37 8.80 -13.11 5.07
N VAL A 38 8.75 -11.97 4.38
CA VAL A 38 7.51 -11.23 4.12
C VAL A 38 6.60 -12.05 3.21
N PHE A 39 7.17 -12.69 2.20
CA PHE A 39 6.46 -13.55 1.27
C PHE A 39 5.75 -14.71 1.97
N ALA A 40 6.46 -15.40 2.87
CA ALA A 40 5.91 -16.49 3.67
C ALA A 40 4.76 -16.05 4.60
N SER A 41 4.57 -14.74 4.78
CA SER A 41 3.51 -14.18 5.62
C SER A 41 2.19 -13.94 4.85
N PHE A 42 2.14 -14.18 3.54
CA PHE A 42 0.89 -14.00 2.79
C PHE A 42 0.02 -15.25 2.80
N ASP A 43 -1.28 -15.07 3.04
CA ASP A 43 -2.27 -16.13 2.83
C ASP A 43 -2.53 -16.35 1.34
N ASN A 44 -2.83 -15.25 0.63
CA ASN A 44 -3.12 -15.21 -0.80
C ASN A 44 -2.28 -14.14 -1.49
N ILE A 45 -1.98 -14.38 -2.77
CA ILE A 45 -1.19 -13.52 -3.63
C ILE A 45 -1.97 -13.28 -4.91
N MET A 46 -1.99 -12.03 -5.33
CA MET A 46 -2.45 -11.60 -6.64
C MET A 46 -1.26 -10.96 -7.36
N LEU A 47 -0.77 -11.66 -8.38
CA LEU A 47 0.34 -11.21 -9.21
C LEU A 47 -0.21 -10.53 -10.46
N LEU A 48 0.22 -9.31 -10.71
CA LEU A 48 -0.21 -8.51 -11.84
C LEU A 48 0.96 -8.25 -12.79
N ALA A 49 0.73 -8.46 -14.08
CA ALA A 49 1.66 -8.15 -15.16
C ALA A 49 0.91 -7.35 -16.23
N ARG A 50 1.42 -6.16 -16.59
CA ARG A 50 0.82 -5.30 -17.63
C ARG A 50 -0.68 -5.01 -17.42
N GLY A 51 -1.10 -4.85 -16.17
CA GLY A 51 -2.50 -4.61 -15.80
C GLY A 51 -3.41 -5.85 -15.84
N GLN A 52 -2.86 -7.04 -16.08
CA GLN A 52 -3.59 -8.30 -16.12
C GLN A 52 -3.10 -9.26 -15.02
N THR A 53 -3.97 -10.14 -14.56
CA THR A 53 -3.63 -11.14 -13.54
C THR A 53 -2.82 -12.27 -14.15
N ALA A 54 -1.60 -12.47 -13.63
CA ALA A 54 -0.71 -13.58 -13.98
C ALA A 54 -0.85 -14.77 -13.03
N TYR A 55 -1.30 -14.52 -11.79
CA TYR A 55 -1.62 -15.54 -10.80
C TYR A 55 -2.52 -14.94 -9.70
N GLN A 56 -3.49 -15.70 -9.22
CA GLN A 56 -4.29 -15.34 -8.05
C GLN A 56 -4.64 -16.56 -7.21
N GLY A 57 -4.15 -16.63 -5.98
CA GLY A 57 -4.45 -17.75 -5.10
C GLY A 57 -3.53 -17.84 -3.89
N PRO A 58 -3.54 -18.97 -3.18
CA PRO A 58 -2.76 -19.15 -1.98
C PRO A 58 -1.25 -19.00 -2.24
N ALA A 59 -0.51 -18.36 -1.32
CA ALA A 59 0.92 -18.13 -1.50
C ALA A 59 1.72 -19.43 -1.68
N HIS A 60 1.36 -20.50 -0.95
CA HIS A 60 2.01 -21.80 -1.04
C HIS A 60 1.79 -22.53 -2.37
N ARG A 61 0.81 -22.12 -3.19
CA ARG A 61 0.54 -22.70 -4.51
C ARG A 61 1.27 -22.02 -5.66
N VAL A 62 1.98 -20.92 -5.39
CA VAL A 62 2.68 -20.17 -6.43
C VAL A 62 3.74 -21.02 -7.13
N ALA A 63 4.65 -21.65 -6.39
CA ALA A 63 5.72 -22.44 -6.99
C ALA A 63 5.18 -23.68 -7.75
N PRO A 64 4.23 -24.48 -7.19
CA PRO A 64 3.58 -25.55 -7.94
C PRO A 64 2.86 -25.09 -9.21
N TYR A 65 2.21 -23.93 -9.18
CA TYR A 65 1.54 -23.37 -10.35
C TYR A 65 2.53 -23.05 -11.47
N PHE A 66 3.59 -22.30 -11.17
CA PHE A 66 4.59 -21.95 -12.18
C PHE A 66 5.29 -23.19 -12.75
N ALA A 67 5.58 -24.19 -11.92
CA ALA A 67 6.09 -25.48 -12.39
C ALA A 67 5.12 -26.17 -13.36
N SER A 68 3.82 -26.14 -13.10
CA SER A 68 2.81 -26.78 -13.95
C SER A 68 2.67 -26.16 -15.35
N ILE A 69 3.03 -24.89 -15.51
CA ILE A 69 2.99 -24.18 -16.80
C ILE A 69 4.36 -24.14 -17.51
N GLY A 70 5.34 -24.92 -17.04
CA GLY A 70 6.67 -25.04 -17.66
C GLY A 70 7.72 -24.06 -17.13
N HIS A 71 7.47 -23.44 -15.97
CA HIS A 71 8.37 -22.50 -15.31
C HIS A 71 8.72 -23.00 -13.90
N PRO A 72 9.51 -24.08 -13.77
CA PRO A 72 9.97 -24.56 -12.47
C PRO A 72 10.93 -23.54 -11.83
N MET A 73 10.73 -23.32 -10.54
CA MET A 73 11.58 -22.42 -9.75
C MET A 73 12.97 -23.03 -9.52
N PRO A 74 14.07 -22.29 -9.74
CA PRO A 74 15.41 -22.71 -9.38
C PRO A 74 15.56 -22.91 -7.86
N GLU A 75 16.42 -23.85 -7.44
CA GLU A 75 16.69 -24.11 -6.01
C GLU A 75 17.35 -22.93 -5.29
N THR A 76 18.04 -22.07 -6.04
CA THR A 76 18.77 -20.91 -5.51
C THR A 76 17.90 -19.66 -5.36
N ALA A 77 16.69 -19.66 -5.94
CA ALA A 77 15.81 -18.50 -5.97
C ALA A 77 14.65 -18.65 -5.00
N THR A 78 14.23 -17.54 -4.39
CA THR A 78 13.01 -17.53 -3.61
C THR A 78 11.78 -17.42 -4.51
N ALA A 79 10.62 -17.91 -4.06
CA ALA A 79 9.38 -17.81 -4.84
C ALA A 79 9.04 -16.35 -5.19
N ALA A 80 9.29 -15.43 -4.24
CA ALA A 80 9.08 -14.00 -4.41
C ALA A 80 9.91 -13.41 -5.56
N GLU A 81 11.20 -13.73 -5.61
CA GLU A 81 12.10 -13.26 -6.67
C GLU A 81 11.72 -13.88 -8.01
N TYR A 82 11.60 -15.21 -8.04
CA TYR A 82 11.32 -15.93 -9.28
C TYR A 82 10.02 -15.49 -9.97
N MET A 83 8.94 -15.31 -9.20
CA MET A 83 7.68 -14.88 -9.81
C MET A 83 7.77 -13.47 -10.39
N LEU A 84 8.48 -12.56 -9.71
CA LEU A 84 8.61 -11.17 -10.17
C LEU A 84 9.50 -11.12 -11.41
N ASP A 85 10.58 -11.88 -11.45
CA ASP A 85 11.46 -11.97 -12.63
C ASP A 85 10.72 -12.56 -13.83
N LEU A 86 9.85 -13.54 -13.60
CA LEU A 86 9.07 -14.19 -14.67
C LEU A 86 8.05 -13.26 -15.32
N ILE A 87 7.45 -12.35 -14.54
CA ILE A 87 6.42 -11.42 -15.02
C ILE A 87 6.93 -10.02 -15.37
N ASN A 88 8.21 -9.73 -15.11
CA ASN A 88 8.82 -8.45 -15.42
C ASN A 88 9.16 -8.37 -16.92
N ASP A 89 8.60 -7.38 -17.62
CA ASP A 89 8.80 -7.16 -19.06
C ASP A 89 10.13 -6.47 -19.41
N GLU A 90 10.87 -6.00 -18.41
CA GLU A 90 12.20 -5.40 -18.58
C GLU A 90 13.31 -6.46 -18.67
N PHE A 91 13.17 -7.56 -17.93
CA PHE A 91 14.16 -8.65 -17.89
C PHE A 91 13.71 -9.92 -18.67
N THR A 92 12.44 -10.00 -19.05
CA THR A 92 11.85 -11.12 -19.80
C THR A 92 11.18 -10.65 -21.08
N SER A 93 11.22 -11.45 -22.15
CA SER A 93 10.53 -11.13 -23.40
C SER A 93 9.02 -10.93 -23.19
N ALA A 94 8.46 -9.87 -23.79
CA ALA A 94 7.03 -9.55 -23.66
C ALA A 94 6.12 -10.72 -24.08
N GLU A 95 6.55 -11.55 -25.03
CA GLU A 95 5.83 -12.75 -25.46
C GLU A 95 5.67 -13.77 -24.34
N LYS A 96 6.71 -13.98 -23.52
CA LYS A 96 6.69 -14.92 -22.40
C LYS A 96 5.81 -14.41 -21.25
N VAL A 97 5.85 -13.11 -20.96
CA VAL A 97 4.93 -12.50 -19.97
C VAL A 97 3.48 -12.68 -20.42
N ASN A 98 3.20 -12.42 -21.71
CA ASN A 98 1.87 -12.59 -22.27
C ASN A 98 1.40 -14.06 -22.25
N SER A 99 2.30 -15.04 -22.46
CA SER A 99 1.92 -16.46 -22.41
C SER A 99 1.53 -16.90 -21.00
N VAL A 100 2.28 -16.46 -19.97
CA VAL A 100 1.96 -16.76 -18.56
C VAL A 100 0.60 -16.17 -18.18
N VAL A 101 0.35 -14.93 -18.56
CA VAL A 101 -0.94 -14.26 -18.30
C VAL A 101 -2.09 -14.97 -19.04
N ALA A 102 -1.89 -15.36 -20.29
CA ALA A 102 -2.91 -16.06 -21.07
C ALA A 102 -3.26 -17.43 -20.48
N GLN A 103 -2.27 -18.18 -19.99
CA GLN A 103 -2.47 -19.47 -19.32
C GLN A 103 -3.28 -19.32 -18.03
N TRP A 104 -3.00 -18.30 -17.21
CA TRP A 104 -3.79 -18.02 -16.01
C TRP A 104 -5.25 -17.71 -16.34
N GLN A 105 -5.49 -16.84 -17.33
CA GLN A 105 -6.86 -16.44 -17.71
C GLN A 105 -7.69 -17.60 -18.27
N GLN A 106 -7.06 -18.63 -18.84
CA GLN A 106 -7.76 -19.84 -19.24
C GLN A 106 -8.17 -20.67 -18.02
N GLN A 107 -7.28 -20.79 -17.03
CA GLN A 107 -7.53 -21.54 -15.81
C GLN A 107 -8.56 -20.86 -14.88
N ASP A 108 -8.45 -19.54 -14.69
CA ASP A 108 -9.33 -18.75 -13.81
C ASP A 108 -10.78 -18.67 -14.33
N ARG A 109 -10.97 -18.69 -15.66
CA ARG A 109 -12.30 -18.76 -16.29
C ARG A 109 -13.14 -19.96 -15.82
N HIS A 110 -12.49 -21.04 -15.40
CA HIS A 110 -13.18 -22.23 -14.88
C HIS A 110 -13.46 -22.16 -13.38
N ALA A 111 -12.83 -21.24 -12.63
CA ALA A 111 -12.93 -21.15 -11.18
C ALA A 111 -13.94 -20.10 -10.67
N ASN A 112 -14.45 -19.22 -11.54
CA ASN A 112 -15.20 -18.04 -11.13
C ASN A 112 -16.61 -18.37 -10.60
N THR A 113 -16.69 -18.67 -9.29
CA THR A 113 -17.90 -18.83 -8.51
C THR A 113 -18.22 -17.51 -7.79
N GLN A 114 -19.28 -16.85 -8.25
CA GLN A 114 -20.11 -15.87 -7.53
C GLN A 114 -19.37 -14.85 -6.65
N ALA A 115 -19.07 -13.68 -7.22
CA ALA A 115 -18.72 -12.50 -6.45
C ALA A 115 -19.91 -12.07 -5.57
N SER A 116 -19.84 -12.34 -4.27
CA SER A 116 -20.82 -11.84 -3.30
C SER A 116 -20.60 -10.34 -3.06
N HIS A 117 -21.63 -9.54 -3.32
CA HIS A 117 -21.57 -8.10 -3.07
C HIS A 117 -21.58 -7.81 -1.56
N ILE A 118 -20.43 -7.50 -0.97
CA ILE A 118 -20.33 -7.14 0.45
C ILE A 118 -20.68 -5.65 0.61
N THR A 119 -21.92 -5.34 0.95
CA THR A 119 -22.32 -3.97 1.31
C THR A 119 -22.21 -3.80 2.82
N ARG A 120 -21.11 -3.23 3.31
CA ARG A 120 -21.04 -2.71 4.69
C ARG A 120 -21.43 -1.23 4.67
N PRO A 121 -22.46 -0.79 5.43
CA PRO A 121 -22.76 0.63 5.54
C PRO A 121 -21.60 1.32 6.27
N ILE A 122 -20.91 2.21 5.56
CA ILE A 122 -19.90 3.09 6.16
C ILE A 122 -20.66 4.15 6.96
N ARG A 123 -20.80 3.96 8.28
CA ARG A 123 -21.31 5.01 9.17
C ARG A 123 -20.22 6.06 9.36
N GLY A 124 -20.31 7.17 8.62
CA GLY A 124 -19.49 8.35 8.86
C GLY A 124 -19.90 9.07 10.16
N ALA A 125 -18.95 9.77 10.77
CA ALA A 125 -19.24 10.69 11.87
C ALA A 125 -20.03 11.90 11.35
N SER A 126 -20.82 12.55 12.21
CA SER A 126 -21.55 13.77 11.83
C SER A 126 -20.59 14.91 11.47
N ILE A 127 -21.01 15.83 10.60
CA ILE A 127 -20.19 16.97 10.15
C ILE A 127 -19.69 17.80 11.35
N TYR A 128 -20.52 18.03 12.36
CA TYR A 128 -20.11 18.77 13.57
C TYR A 128 -18.99 18.06 14.33
N GLN A 129 -19.09 16.74 14.51
CA GLN A 129 -18.02 15.95 15.14
C GLN A 129 -16.73 16.01 14.32
N GLN A 130 -16.82 15.99 12.99
CA GLN A 130 -15.65 16.12 12.12
C GLN A 130 -15.03 17.52 12.23
N ILE A 131 -15.83 18.58 12.21
CA ILE A 131 -15.35 19.97 12.35
C ILE A 131 -14.68 20.17 13.70
N GLU A 132 -15.30 19.72 14.79
CA GLU A 132 -14.73 19.82 16.13
C GLU A 132 -13.42 19.04 16.24
N LEU A 133 -13.38 17.80 15.74
CA LEU A 133 -12.17 16.97 15.73
C LEU A 133 -11.04 17.64 14.94
N LEU A 134 -11.35 18.18 13.75
CA LEU A 134 -10.37 18.85 12.90
C LEU A 134 -9.86 20.15 13.54
N LEU A 135 -10.74 20.96 14.12
CA LEU A 135 -10.34 22.16 14.86
C LEU A 135 -9.44 21.80 16.04
N LYS A 136 -9.83 20.82 16.86
CA LYS A 136 -9.02 20.36 18.00
C LYS A 136 -7.65 19.85 17.56
N ARG A 137 -7.60 19.05 16.48
CA ARG A 137 -6.33 18.56 15.91
C ARG A 137 -5.47 19.71 15.39
N GLN A 138 -6.06 20.66 14.68
CA GLN A 138 -5.35 21.81 14.13
C GLN A 138 -4.82 22.71 15.24
N SER A 139 -5.62 23.02 16.26
CA SER A 139 -5.19 23.78 17.44
C SER A 139 -4.02 23.09 18.16
N MET A 140 -4.07 21.77 18.33
CA MET A 140 -2.96 21.02 18.92
C MET A 140 -1.67 21.12 18.09
N LEU A 141 -1.76 21.08 16.75
CA LEU A 141 -0.59 21.25 15.88
C LEU A 141 -0.02 22.66 15.97
N VAL A 142 -0.87 23.69 15.97
CA VAL A 142 -0.49 25.10 16.10
C VAL A 142 0.23 25.37 17.42
N ILE A 143 -0.26 24.78 18.52
CA ILE A 143 0.34 24.95 19.85
C ILE A 143 1.70 24.24 19.94
N ARG A 144 1.85 23.07 19.30
CA ARG A 144 3.09 22.28 19.36
C ARG A 144 4.19 22.80 18.42
N ASP A 145 3.83 23.44 17.31
CA ASP A 145 4.78 24.06 16.38
C ASP A 145 4.39 25.52 16.08
N PRO A 146 4.68 26.45 17.02
CA PRO A 146 4.24 27.84 16.88
C PRO A 146 5.17 28.67 15.98
N LEU A 147 6.29 28.12 15.48
CA LEU A 147 7.36 28.90 14.85
C LEU A 147 6.85 29.69 13.64
N LEU A 148 6.09 29.03 12.75
CA LEU A 148 5.51 29.67 11.58
C LEU A 148 4.50 30.77 11.96
N TYR A 149 3.71 30.55 13.02
CA TYR A 149 2.67 31.47 13.46
C TYR A 149 3.26 32.69 14.16
N ILE A 150 4.25 32.48 15.03
CA ILE A 150 5.01 33.56 15.67
C ILE A 150 5.71 34.39 14.60
N GLY A 151 6.38 33.76 13.63
CA GLY A 151 7.02 34.46 12.51
C GLY A 151 6.05 35.34 11.72
N ARG A 152 4.84 34.83 11.42
CA ARG A 152 3.78 35.62 10.79
C ARG A 152 3.31 36.77 11.68
N MET A 153 3.09 36.53 12.97
CA MET A 153 2.63 37.56 13.90
C MET A 153 3.63 38.71 14.01
N ILE A 154 4.93 38.37 14.08
CA ILE A 154 6.03 39.33 14.10
C ILE A 154 6.07 40.13 12.79
N ALA A 155 6.00 39.46 11.64
CA ALA A 155 6.01 40.13 10.33
C ALA A 155 4.85 41.13 10.17
N TYR A 156 3.64 40.75 10.60
CA TYR A 156 2.49 41.66 10.58
C TYR A 156 2.67 42.83 11.53
N LEU A 157 3.21 42.61 12.73
CA LEU A 157 3.46 43.68 13.69
C LEU A 157 4.47 44.70 13.14
N PHE A 158 5.59 44.23 12.56
CA PHE A 158 6.57 45.11 11.93
C PHE A 158 6.01 45.88 10.74
N SER A 159 5.24 45.22 9.87
CA SER A 159 4.61 45.88 8.73
C SER A 159 3.65 47.00 9.17
N ASN A 160 2.80 46.74 10.16
CA ASN A 160 1.88 47.76 10.69
C ASN A 160 2.63 48.92 11.36
N LEU A 161 3.67 48.63 12.14
CA LEU A 161 4.46 49.67 12.80
C LEU A 161 5.19 50.56 11.79
N PHE A 162 5.76 49.96 10.73
CA PHE A 162 6.40 50.70 9.64
C PHE A 162 5.42 51.67 8.96
N PHE A 163 4.23 51.19 8.56
CA PHE A 163 3.23 52.05 7.94
C PHE A 163 2.75 53.16 8.87
N CYS A 164 2.60 52.90 10.17
CA CYS A 164 2.22 53.91 11.15
C CYS A 164 3.27 55.03 11.25
N ALA A 165 4.56 54.67 11.31
CA ALA A 165 5.65 55.66 11.37
C ALA A 165 5.76 56.49 10.09
N VAL A 166 5.55 55.87 8.92
CA VAL A 166 5.53 56.59 7.63
C VAL A 166 4.36 57.57 7.57
N TYR A 167 3.20 57.20 8.09
CA TYR A 167 2.00 58.03 8.06
C TYR A 167 2.07 59.22 9.02
N GLU A 168 2.68 59.08 10.21
CA GLU A 168 2.91 60.22 11.13
C GLU A 168 3.97 61.20 10.61
N ALA A 169 4.90 60.74 9.77
CA ALA A 169 5.98 61.55 9.22
C ALA A 169 5.62 62.29 7.91
N ALA A 170 4.43 62.06 7.36
CA ALA A 170 3.91 62.66 6.12
C ALA A 170 2.87 63.75 6.41
#